data_AF-A0A2E8JH49-F1
#
_entry.id   AF-A0A2E8JH49-F1
#
_cell.length_a   1.000
_cell.length_b   1.000
_cell.length_c   1.000
_cell.angle_alpha   90.00
_cell.angle_beta   90.00
_cell.angle_gamma   90.00
#
_symmetry.space_group_name_H-M   'P 1'
#
loop_
_entity.id
_entity.type
_entity.pdbx_description
1 polymer ?
#
loop_
_entity_poly.entity_id
_entity_poly.type
_entity_poly.pdbx_seq_one_letter_code
_entity_poly.pdbx_strand_id
1 'polypeptide(L)'
;MLALHSPHKTIFHQWPTELKLVFLLGITTLLFIIDSLLILGVLTFLPFAAAASQGRLFFKYMLKFLWPLWPFVAIILLWHSFTWQVDSGVRILLRMVAAVGFANLVTITTAMDKMIKVIFAGLAPLRRFGLRPEPIAFAIGLFIRFTPVLIEKSAILAQAYRARTSKNGNWRIVLPLALIAVDDADHIAEAIRARGGLEKL
;
A
#
# COMPACT_ATOMS: atom_id res chain seq x y z
N MET A 1 6.04 19.46 12.09
CA MET A 1 6.65 18.17 12.49
C MET A 1 5.89 17.03 11.78
N LEU A 2 6.32 16.65 10.58
CA LEU A 2 5.80 15.50 9.83
C LEU A 2 6.98 14.68 9.29
N ALA A 3 7.92 14.35 10.19
CA ALA A 3 8.93 13.33 9.92
C ALA A 3 8.28 11.95 10.09
N LEU A 4 7.47 11.55 9.11
CA LEU A 4 6.97 10.19 8.95
C LEU A 4 7.96 9.30 8.18
N HIS A 5 9.26 9.62 8.23
CA HIS A 5 10.30 8.66 7.91
C HIS A 5 10.75 7.97 9.21
N SER A 6 10.30 6.73 9.38
CA SER A 6 10.84 5.81 10.39
C SER A 6 12.38 5.80 10.33
N PRO A 7 13.08 6.17 11.41
CA PRO A 7 14.54 6.23 11.48
C PRO A 7 15.17 4.84 11.71
N HIS A 8 14.61 3.78 11.10
CA HIS A 8 15.16 2.44 11.18
C HIS A 8 15.56 1.92 9.81
N LYS A 9 16.87 2.02 9.53
CA LYS A 9 17.53 1.31 8.44
C LYS A 9 17.50 -0.20 8.74
N THR A 10 16.48 -0.90 8.25
CA THR A 10 16.48 -2.36 8.22
C THR A 10 17.31 -2.85 7.02
N ILE A 11 17.96 -4.00 7.16
CA ILE A 11 18.91 -4.59 6.19
C ILE A 11 18.26 -4.79 4.81
N PHE A 12 16.94 -5.04 4.77
CA PHE A 12 16.15 -5.17 3.54
C PHE A 12 15.88 -3.85 2.79
N HIS A 13 16.28 -2.69 3.32
CA HIS A 13 16.11 -1.42 2.64
C HIS A 13 17.07 -1.24 1.45
N GLN A 14 18.09 -2.09 1.35
CA GLN A 14 19.11 -2.03 0.29
C GLN A 14 18.78 -2.86 -0.95
N TRP A 15 17.78 -3.75 -0.89
CA TRP A 15 17.36 -4.52 -2.07
C TRP A 15 16.50 -3.66 -3.00
N PRO A 16 16.70 -3.73 -4.33
CA PRO A 16 15.88 -3.02 -5.28
C PRO A 16 14.43 -3.49 -5.15
N THR A 17 13.52 -2.51 -5.04
CA THR A 17 12.08 -2.76 -4.89
C THR A 17 11.51 -3.56 -6.08
N GLU A 18 12.12 -3.43 -7.25
CA GLU A 18 11.81 -4.17 -8.48
C GLU A 18 11.92 -5.68 -8.25
N LEU A 19 13.04 -6.14 -7.67
CA LEU A 19 13.23 -7.57 -7.39
C LEU A 19 12.25 -8.09 -6.34
N LYS A 20 11.87 -7.27 -5.35
CA LYS A 20 10.87 -7.67 -4.34
C LYS A 20 9.48 -7.86 -4.97
N LEU A 21 9.11 -6.99 -5.91
CA LEU A 21 7.81 -7.09 -6.60
C LEU A 21 7.80 -8.24 -7.60
N VAL A 22 8.89 -8.45 -8.35
CA VAL A 22 9.03 -9.64 -9.22
C VAL A 22 9.03 -10.92 -8.40
N PHE A 23 9.72 -10.94 -7.26
CA PHE A 23 9.70 -12.06 -6.32
C PHE A 23 8.30 -12.31 -5.77
N LEU A 24 7.57 -11.25 -5.38
CA LEU A 24 6.19 -11.36 -4.91
C LEU A 24 5.28 -11.94 -5.99
N LEU A 25 5.39 -11.45 -7.23
CA LEU A 25 4.62 -11.95 -8.37
C LEU A 25 4.96 -13.41 -8.68
N GLY A 26 6.25 -13.77 -8.65
CA GLY A 26 6.71 -15.14 -8.85
C GLY A 26 6.21 -16.07 -7.77
N ILE A 27 6.30 -15.68 -6.49
CA ILE A 27 5.90 -16.54 -5.38
C ILE A 27 4.39 -16.70 -5.29
N THR A 28 3.60 -15.65 -5.56
CA THR A 28 2.14 -15.79 -5.62
C THR A 28 1.73 -16.67 -6.78
N THR A 29 2.34 -16.53 -7.96
CA THR A 29 2.07 -17.41 -9.11
C THR A 29 2.41 -18.87 -8.79
N LEU A 30 3.58 -19.11 -8.18
CA LEU A 30 4.02 -20.44 -7.78
C LEU A 30 3.07 -21.09 -6.76
N LEU A 31 2.56 -20.30 -5.82
CA LEU A 31 1.61 -20.72 -4.80
C LEU A 31 0.28 -21.24 -5.39
N PHE A 32 -0.12 -20.73 -6.57
CA PHE A 32 -1.30 -21.20 -7.30
C PHE A 32 -1.04 -22.44 -8.17
N ILE A 33 0.19 -22.63 -8.66
CA ILE A 33 0.56 -23.79 -9.48
C ILE A 33 0.81 -25.04 -8.62
N ILE A 34 1.27 -24.86 -7.38
CA ILE A 34 1.62 -25.98 -6.49
C ILE A 34 0.40 -26.48 -5.72
N ASP A 35 0.08 -27.76 -5.88
CA ASP A 35 -1.00 -28.44 -5.14
C ASP A 35 -0.52 -29.27 -3.93
N SER A 36 0.80 -29.42 -3.76
CA SER A 36 1.38 -30.17 -2.65
C SER A 36 1.22 -29.45 -1.31
N LEU A 37 0.58 -30.13 -0.35
CA LEU A 37 0.28 -29.59 0.98
C LEU A 37 1.56 -29.29 1.79
N LEU A 38 2.59 -30.13 1.65
CA LEU A 38 3.88 -29.95 2.34
C LEU A 38 4.59 -28.69 1.85
N ILE A 39 4.61 -28.46 0.53
CA ILE A 39 5.28 -27.30 -0.06
C ILE A 39 4.53 -26.02 0.31
N LEU A 40 3.18 -26.04 0.28
CA LEU A 40 2.36 -24.92 0.73
C LEU A 40 2.64 -24.57 2.20
N GLY A 41 2.75 -25.57 3.08
CA GLY A 41 3.06 -25.35 4.50
C GLY A 41 4.41 -24.67 4.71
N VAL A 42 5.45 -25.10 3.98
CA VAL A 42 6.78 -24.47 4.01
C VAL A 42 6.71 -23.03 3.49
N LEU A 43 6.01 -22.80 2.38
CA LEU A 43 5.87 -21.47 1.79
C LEU A 43 5.09 -20.51 2.69
N THR A 44 4.08 -20.99 3.40
CA THR A 44 3.35 -20.20 4.40
C THR A 44 4.27 -19.79 5.55
N PHE A 45 5.18 -20.66 6.00
CA PHE A 45 6.06 -20.36 7.14
C PHE A 45 7.16 -19.33 6.80
N LEU A 46 7.65 -19.34 5.57
CA LEU A 46 8.74 -18.48 5.08
C LEU A 46 8.58 -16.97 5.39
N PRO A 47 7.44 -16.30 5.09
CA PRO A 47 7.27 -14.89 5.40
C PRO A 47 7.28 -14.62 6.91
N PHE A 48 6.71 -15.51 7.73
CA PHE A 48 6.71 -15.36 9.19
C PHE A 48 8.10 -15.55 9.79
N ALA A 49 8.88 -16.50 9.28
CA ALA A 49 10.28 -16.69 9.67
C ALA A 49 11.13 -15.45 9.31
N ALA A 50 10.96 -14.90 8.11
CA ALA A 50 11.62 -13.67 7.68
C ALA A 50 11.23 -12.45 8.54
N ALA A 51 9.96 -12.37 8.94
CA ALA A 51 9.46 -11.32 9.84
C ALA A 51 9.99 -11.49 11.28
N ALA A 52 10.09 -12.72 11.78
CA ALA A 52 10.63 -13.02 13.11
C ALA A 52 12.13 -12.66 13.21
N SER A 53 12.89 -12.88 12.14
CA SER A 53 14.32 -12.51 12.05
C SER A 53 14.55 -10.99 12.14
N GLN A 54 13.60 -10.16 11.72
CA GLN A 54 13.70 -8.69 11.75
C GLN A 54 13.27 -8.06 13.08
N GLY A 55 12.77 -8.84 14.03
CA GLY A 55 12.46 -8.41 15.39
C GLY A 55 11.00 -8.58 15.82
N ARG A 56 10.79 -8.73 17.13
CA ARG A 56 9.47 -9.03 17.73
C ARG A 56 8.40 -7.98 17.44
N LEU A 57 8.77 -6.70 17.32
CA LEU A 57 7.83 -5.63 17.02
C LEU A 57 7.28 -5.76 15.59
N PHE A 58 8.16 -6.07 14.63
CA PHE A 58 7.81 -6.28 13.23
C PHE A 58 6.87 -7.47 13.06
N PHE A 59 7.16 -8.57 13.76
CA PHE A 59 6.29 -9.74 13.79
C PHE A 59 4.88 -9.44 14.32
N LYS A 60 4.76 -8.67 15.42
CA LYS A 60 3.46 -8.24 15.96
C LYS A 60 2.68 -7.38 14.99
N TYR A 61 3.33 -6.44 14.30
CA TYR A 61 2.68 -5.63 13.26
C TYR A 61 2.17 -6.52 12.13
N MET A 62 2.99 -7.44 11.64
CA MET A 62 2.59 -8.37 10.59
C MET A 62 1.37 -9.21 11.00
N LEU A 63 1.35 -9.72 12.23
CA LEU A 63 0.21 -10.49 12.77
C LEU A 63 -1.07 -9.64 12.89
N LYS A 64 -0.94 -8.36 13.24
CA LYS A 64 -2.08 -7.43 13.30
C LYS A 64 -2.71 -7.20 11.92
N PHE A 65 -1.91 -7.19 10.85
CA PHE A 65 -2.42 -7.10 9.48
C PHE A 65 -3.13 -8.38 9.02
N LEU A 66 -2.98 -9.50 9.72
CA LEU A 66 -3.78 -10.71 9.48
C LEU A 66 -5.14 -10.68 10.17
N TRP A 67 -5.36 -9.77 11.14
CA TRP A 67 -6.63 -9.69 11.86
C TRP A 67 -7.86 -9.51 10.95
N PRO A 68 -7.82 -8.66 9.90
CA PRO A 68 -8.94 -8.51 8.97
C PRO A 68 -9.24 -9.76 8.13
N LEU A 69 -8.34 -10.75 8.07
CA LEU A 69 -8.56 -12.01 7.36
C LEU A 69 -9.41 -13.00 8.16
N TRP A 70 -9.51 -12.83 9.48
CA TRP A 70 -10.22 -13.77 10.35
C TRP A 70 -11.66 -14.11 9.88
N PRO A 71 -12.47 -13.14 9.42
CA PRO A 71 -13.80 -13.44 8.88
C PRO A 71 -13.76 -14.36 7.65
N PHE A 72 -12.79 -14.16 6.74
CA PHE A 72 -12.61 -15.00 5.56
C PHE A 72 -12.19 -16.42 5.93
N VAL A 73 -11.26 -16.55 6.88
CA VAL A 73 -10.84 -17.86 7.42
C VAL A 73 -12.04 -18.60 8.01
N ALA A 74 -12.85 -17.92 8.81
CA ALA A 74 -14.03 -18.50 9.44
C ALA A 74 -15.04 -19.00 8.39
N ILE A 75 -15.33 -18.20 7.36
CA ILE A 75 -16.26 -18.57 6.28
C ILE A 75 -15.72 -19.79 5.51
N ILE A 76 -14.44 -19.80 5.15
CA ILE A 76 -13.82 -20.91 4.39
C ILE A 76 -13.87 -22.21 5.18
N LEU A 77 -13.55 -22.16 6.48
CA LEU A 77 -13.58 -23.33 7.35
C LEU A 77 -15.01 -23.85 7.57
N LEU A 78 -15.97 -22.97 7.82
CA LEU A 78 -17.38 -23.36 7.97
C LEU A 78 -17.91 -24.03 6.70
N TRP A 79 -17.63 -23.44 5.53
CA TRP A 79 -18.06 -23.98 4.25
C TRP A 79 -17.44 -25.34 3.92
N HIS A 80 -16.12 -25.48 4.09
CA HIS A 80 -15.43 -26.74 3.76
C HIS A 80 -15.68 -27.84 4.78
N SER A 81 -15.93 -27.50 6.04
CA SER A 81 -16.39 -28.44 7.07
C SER A 81 -17.77 -29.01 6.71
N PHE A 82 -18.68 -28.17 6.22
CA PHE A 82 -20.00 -28.60 5.76
C PHE A 82 -19.94 -29.49 4.50
N THR A 83 -18.97 -29.24 3.61
CA THR A 83 -18.84 -29.93 2.32
C THR A 83 -17.99 -31.22 2.41
N TRP A 84 -17.47 -31.59 3.60
CA TRP A 84 -16.53 -32.72 3.79
C TRP A 84 -15.26 -32.68 2.93
N GLN A 85 -14.88 -31.49 2.42
CA GLN A 85 -13.69 -31.28 1.59
C GLN A 85 -12.59 -30.57 2.38
N VAL A 86 -12.19 -31.18 3.49
CA VAL A 86 -11.25 -30.57 4.46
C VAL A 86 -9.90 -30.26 3.80
N ASP A 87 -9.38 -31.18 2.97
CA ASP A 87 -8.10 -30.99 2.28
C ASP A 87 -8.07 -29.75 1.37
N SER A 88 -9.16 -29.50 0.65
CA SER A 88 -9.26 -28.34 -0.25
C SER A 88 -9.38 -27.04 0.53
N GLY A 89 -10.13 -27.04 1.64
CA GLY A 89 -10.24 -25.89 2.53
C GLY A 89 -8.90 -25.50 3.15
N VAL A 90 -8.14 -26.49 3.62
CA VAL A 90 -6.79 -26.28 4.19
C VAL A 90 -5.83 -25.73 3.14
N ARG A 91 -5.84 -26.24 1.90
CA ARG A 91 -5.02 -25.71 0.79
C ARG A 91 -5.32 -24.24 0.52
N ILE A 92 -6.61 -23.87 0.40
CA ILE A 92 -7.03 -22.48 0.14
C ILE A 92 -6.59 -21.57 1.29
N LEU A 93 -6.75 -22.04 2.54
CA LEU A 93 -6.35 -21.28 3.71
C LEU A 93 -4.83 -21.04 3.76
N LEU A 94 -4.02 -22.07 3.53
CA LEU A 94 -2.56 -21.96 3.47
C LEU A 94 -2.12 -20.99 2.36
N ARG A 95 -2.74 -21.08 1.17
CA ARG A 95 -2.47 -20.16 0.06
C ARG A 95 -2.80 -18.71 0.44
N MET A 96 -3.97 -18.48 1.03
CA MET A 96 -4.38 -17.14 1.46
C MET A 96 -3.42 -16.55 2.50
N VAL A 97 -3.07 -17.33 3.53
CA VAL A 97 -2.15 -16.89 4.59
C VAL A 97 -0.74 -16.65 4.04
N ALA A 98 -0.23 -17.52 3.16
CA ALA A 98 1.07 -17.33 2.53
C ALA A 98 1.11 -16.08 1.65
N ALA A 99 0.14 -15.92 0.75
CA ALA A 99 0.07 -14.78 -0.16
C ALA A 99 -0.01 -13.46 0.60
N VAL A 100 -0.88 -13.39 1.61
CA VAL A 100 -1.01 -12.18 2.44
C VAL A 100 0.23 -11.97 3.32
N GLY A 101 0.84 -13.04 3.83
CA GLY A 101 2.10 -12.97 4.57
C GLY A 101 3.23 -12.35 3.74
N PHE A 102 3.42 -12.82 2.50
CA PHE A 102 4.40 -12.24 1.57
C PHE A 102 4.05 -10.80 1.18
N ALA A 103 2.77 -10.51 0.89
CA ALA A 103 2.33 -9.15 0.57
C ALA A 103 2.57 -8.17 1.73
N ASN A 104 2.29 -8.58 2.97
CA ASN A 104 2.56 -7.78 4.17
C ASN A 104 4.06 -7.57 4.38
N LEU A 105 4.87 -8.61 4.18
CA LEU A 105 6.33 -8.50 4.27
C LEU A 105 6.85 -7.45 3.25
N VAL A 106 6.37 -7.48 2.01
CA VAL A 106 6.75 -6.50 0.99
C VAL A 106 6.24 -5.11 1.35
N THR A 107 5.00 -4.98 1.81
CA THR A 107 4.38 -3.70 2.21
C THR A 107 5.17 -3.03 3.32
N ILE A 108 5.55 -3.76 4.38
CA ILE A 108 6.26 -3.17 5.52
C ILE A 108 7.75 -2.94 5.20
N THR A 109 8.36 -3.76 4.33
CA THR A 109 9.79 -3.60 3.95
C THR A 109 10.04 -2.65 2.79
N THR A 110 9.01 -2.09 2.18
CA THR A 110 9.12 -1.20 1.01
C THR A 110 8.66 0.21 1.35
N ALA A 111 9.53 1.20 1.14
CA ALA A 111 9.16 2.60 1.26
C ALA A 111 8.24 3.03 0.11
N MET A 112 7.23 3.85 0.43
CA MET A 112 6.25 4.37 -0.53
C MET A 112 6.92 5.01 -1.75
N ASP A 113 7.92 5.87 -1.53
CA ASP A 113 8.66 6.55 -2.60
C ASP A 113 9.34 5.59 -3.59
N LYS A 114 9.85 4.45 -3.09
CA LYS A 114 10.47 3.43 -3.94
C LYS A 114 9.42 2.66 -4.74
N MET A 115 8.27 2.33 -4.12
CA MET A 115 7.17 1.64 -4.80
C MET A 115 6.64 2.47 -5.97
N ILE A 116 6.48 3.77 -5.78
CA ILE A 116 6.07 4.72 -6.82
C ILE A 116 7.05 4.74 -8.00
N LYS A 117 8.37 4.78 -7.73
CA LYS A 117 9.39 4.71 -8.80
C LYS A 117 9.27 3.46 -9.65
N VAL A 118 9.02 2.30 -9.03
CA VAL A 118 8.86 1.04 -9.77
C VAL A 118 7.58 1.03 -10.60
N ILE A 119 6.49 1.58 -10.07
CA ILE A 119 5.24 1.75 -10.84
C ILE A 119 5.50 2.62 -12.08
N PHE A 120 6.25 3.72 -11.95
CA PHE A 120 6.62 4.55 -13.11
C PHE A 120 7.52 3.83 -14.11
N ALA A 121 8.51 3.07 -13.64
CA ALA A 121 9.35 2.26 -14.50
C ALA A 121 8.51 1.22 -15.28
N GLY A 122 7.50 0.62 -14.64
CA GLY A 122 6.55 -0.30 -15.27
C GLY A 122 5.60 0.37 -16.27
N LEU A 123 5.33 1.67 -16.13
CA LEU A 123 4.54 2.45 -17.08
C LEU A 123 5.35 2.98 -18.28
N ALA A 124 6.68 3.00 -18.19
CA ALA A 124 7.56 3.40 -19.30
C ALA A 124 7.34 2.63 -20.62
N PRO A 125 7.16 1.28 -20.65
CA PRO A 125 6.90 0.55 -21.89
C PRO A 125 5.55 0.91 -22.54
N LEU A 126 4.57 1.40 -21.76
CA LEU A 126 3.28 1.87 -22.29
C LEU A 126 3.40 3.09 -23.20
N ARG A 127 4.56 3.76 -23.21
CA ARG A 127 4.89 4.82 -24.18
C ARG A 127 4.79 4.35 -25.63
N ARG A 128 5.03 3.06 -25.89
CA ARG A 128 4.89 2.46 -27.22
C ARG A 128 3.44 2.38 -27.71
N PHE A 129 2.46 2.48 -26.79
CA PHE A 129 1.03 2.43 -27.08
C PHE A 129 0.39 3.85 -27.15
N GLY A 130 1.20 4.92 -27.21
CA GLY A 130 0.72 6.29 -27.37
C GLY A 130 0.39 7.03 -26.07
N LEU A 131 0.62 6.42 -24.90
CA LEU A 131 0.50 7.09 -23.61
C LEU A 131 1.74 7.96 -23.34
N ARG A 132 1.55 9.21 -22.91
CA ARG A 132 2.63 10.09 -22.43
C ARG A 132 2.79 9.89 -20.92
N PRO A 133 3.82 9.16 -20.43
CA PRO A 133 4.01 8.93 -18.99
C PRO A 133 4.44 10.19 -18.23
N GLU A 134 4.97 11.21 -18.92
CA GLU A 134 5.57 12.40 -18.31
C GLU A 134 4.56 13.25 -17.52
N PRO A 135 3.36 13.60 -18.07
CA PRO A 135 2.32 14.30 -17.30
C PRO A 135 1.76 13.46 -16.16
N ILE A 136 1.66 12.15 -16.32
CA ILE A 136 1.17 11.22 -15.29
C ILE A 136 2.16 11.19 -14.12
N ALA A 137 3.46 11.09 -14.41
CA ALA A 137 4.51 11.12 -13.42
C ALA A 137 4.55 12.44 -12.66
N PHE A 138 4.38 13.55 -13.38
CA PHE A 138 4.26 14.86 -12.76
C PHE A 138 3.04 14.96 -11.83
N ALA A 139 1.85 14.56 -12.30
CA ALA A 139 0.61 14.64 -11.53
C ALA A 139 0.67 13.83 -10.22
N ILE A 140 1.20 12.61 -10.27
CA ILE A 140 1.38 11.78 -9.09
C ILE A 140 2.45 12.35 -8.16
N GLY A 141 3.58 12.84 -8.70
CA GLY A 141 4.61 13.51 -7.91
C GLY A 141 4.07 14.72 -7.15
N LEU A 142 3.21 15.51 -7.81
CA LEU A 142 2.47 16.60 -7.19
C LEU A 142 1.54 16.09 -6.09
N PHE A 143 0.71 15.08 -6.39
CA PHE A 143 -0.21 14.47 -5.43
C PHE A 143 0.49 14.00 -4.15
N ILE A 144 1.62 13.29 -4.27
CA ILE A 144 2.40 12.81 -3.13
C ILE A 144 2.92 13.96 -2.29
N ARG A 145 3.42 15.02 -2.93
CA ARG A 145 3.93 16.22 -2.24
C ARG A 145 2.83 17.00 -1.55
N PHE A 146 1.63 17.04 -2.12
CA PHE A 146 0.48 17.79 -1.59
C PHE A 146 -0.33 17.03 -0.55
N THR A 147 -0.29 15.69 -0.56
CA THR A 147 -0.94 14.84 0.45
C THR A 147 -0.62 15.28 1.90
N PRO A 148 0.65 15.45 2.33
CA PRO A 148 0.95 15.88 3.69
C PRO A 148 0.42 17.28 4.00
N VAL A 149 0.44 18.19 3.02
CA VAL A 149 -0.10 19.55 3.16
C VAL A 149 -1.60 19.51 3.39
N LEU A 150 -2.33 18.70 2.61
CA LEU A 150 -3.77 18.57 2.75
C LEU A 150 -4.17 17.91 4.09
N ILE A 151 -3.38 16.93 4.56
CA ILE A 151 -3.55 16.33 5.89
C ILE A 151 -3.38 17.40 6.98
N GLU A 152 -2.35 18.23 6.91
CA GLU A 152 -2.13 19.31 7.88
C GLU A 152 -3.27 20.34 7.87
N LYS A 153 -3.70 20.79 6.68
CA LYS A 153 -4.84 21.71 6.54
C LYS A 153 -6.13 21.10 7.09
N SER A 154 -6.40 19.82 6.84
CA SER A 154 -7.56 19.12 7.39
C SER A 154 -7.54 19.06 8.92
N ALA A 155 -6.37 18.87 9.53
CA ALA A 155 -6.21 18.84 10.97
C ALA A 155 -6.49 20.22 11.59
N ILE A 156 -5.99 21.30 10.98
CA ILE A 156 -6.25 22.68 11.39
C ILE A 156 -7.76 22.98 11.27
N LEU A 157 -8.39 22.61 10.17
CA LEU A 157 -9.81 22.83 9.94
C LEU A 157 -10.67 22.06 10.95
N ALA A 158 -10.29 20.84 11.30
CA ALA A 158 -10.95 20.05 12.33
C ALA A 158 -10.82 20.70 13.73
N GLN A 159 -9.64 21.26 14.05
CA GLN A 159 -9.44 22.01 15.30
C GLN A 159 -10.31 23.27 15.36
N ALA A 160 -10.37 24.04 14.26
CA ALA A 160 -11.21 25.23 14.17
C ALA A 160 -12.71 24.90 14.29
N TYR A 161 -13.15 23.81 13.66
CA TYR A 161 -14.52 23.32 13.78
C TYR A 161 -14.86 22.92 15.22
N ARG A 162 -13.97 22.18 15.87
CA ARG A 162 -14.15 21.75 17.26
C ARG A 162 -14.22 22.95 18.22
N ALA A 163 -13.41 23.98 17.99
CA ALA A 163 -13.47 25.22 18.78
C ALA A 163 -14.81 25.96 18.63
N ARG A 164 -15.47 25.88 17.47
CA ARG A 164 -16.76 26.55 17.22
C ARG A 164 -17.98 25.76 17.66
N THR A 165 -17.95 24.43 17.57
CA THR A 165 -19.16 23.60 17.78
C THR A 165 -19.05 22.70 19.01
N SER A 166 -17.88 22.59 19.66
CA SER A 166 -17.61 21.60 20.73
C SER A 166 -17.91 20.14 20.33
N LYS A 167 -18.08 19.88 19.03
CA LYS A 167 -18.36 18.56 18.45
C LYS A 167 -17.18 18.09 17.63
N ASN A 168 -16.89 16.80 17.71
CA ASN A 168 -15.86 16.18 16.89
C ASN A 168 -16.30 16.10 15.42
N GLY A 169 -15.30 16.08 14.54
CA GLY A 169 -15.40 16.27 13.09
C GLY A 169 -16.62 15.62 12.43
N ASN A 170 -17.34 16.44 11.66
CA ASN A 170 -18.55 16.08 10.93
C ASN A 170 -18.24 16.10 9.42
N TRP A 171 -19.05 15.41 8.61
CA TRP A 171 -19.05 15.46 7.13
C TRP A 171 -19.02 16.89 6.58
N ARG A 172 -19.53 17.85 7.35
CA ARG A 172 -19.49 19.29 7.07
C ARG A 172 -18.08 19.88 6.88
N ILE A 173 -17.01 19.19 7.30
CA ILE A 173 -15.62 19.62 7.10
C ILE A 173 -15.12 19.29 5.68
N VAL A 174 -15.71 18.30 5.02
CA VAL A 174 -15.26 17.82 3.70
C VAL A 174 -15.44 18.89 2.64
N LEU A 175 -16.58 19.59 2.64
CA LEU A 175 -16.86 20.67 1.68
C LEU A 175 -15.83 21.81 1.74
N PRO A 176 -15.56 22.45 2.91
CA PRO A 176 -14.54 23.49 2.99
C PRO A 176 -13.13 22.97 2.70
N LEU A 177 -12.80 21.72 3.05
CA LEU A 177 -11.53 21.12 2.66
C LEU A 177 -11.40 20.98 1.14
N ALA A 178 -12.47 20.56 0.46
CA ALA A 178 -12.49 20.45 -0.99
C ALA A 178 -12.33 21.81 -1.67
N LEU A 179 -12.98 22.87 -1.16
CA LEU A 179 -12.79 24.23 -1.66
C LEU A 179 -11.34 24.70 -1.53
N ILE A 180 -10.71 24.45 -0.38
CA ILE A 180 -9.28 24.76 -0.19
C ILE A 180 -8.40 23.97 -1.16
N ALA A 181 -8.72 22.70 -1.41
CA ALA A 181 -7.96 21.88 -2.35
C ALA A 181 -8.10 22.35 -3.81
N VAL A 182 -9.29 22.81 -4.21
CA VAL A 182 -9.53 23.39 -5.54
C VAL A 182 -8.77 24.71 -5.68
N ASP A 183 -8.85 25.59 -4.68
CA ASP A 183 -8.13 26.86 -4.67
C ASP A 183 -6.60 26.65 -4.74
N ASP A 184 -6.08 25.69 -3.97
CA ASP A 184 -4.67 25.27 -4.07
C ASP A 184 -4.32 24.79 -5.48
N ALA A 185 -5.19 23.98 -6.10
CA ALA A 185 -4.96 23.46 -7.44
C ALA A 185 -4.90 24.57 -8.49
N ASP A 186 -5.76 25.59 -8.40
CA ASP A 186 -5.75 26.75 -9.29
C ASP A 186 -4.46 27.55 -9.15
N HIS A 187 -4.06 27.88 -7.92
CA HIS A 187 -2.80 28.59 -7.64
C HIS A 187 -1.57 27.82 -8.15
N ILE A 188 -1.54 26.50 -7.96
CA ILE A 188 -0.47 25.65 -8.46
C ILE A 188 -0.47 25.61 -9.99
N ALA A 189 -1.63 25.51 -10.62
CA ALA A 189 -1.75 25.49 -12.08
C ALA A 189 -1.29 26.81 -12.69
N GLU A 190 -1.59 27.95 -12.07
CA GLU A 190 -1.05 29.26 -12.46
C GLU A 190 0.47 29.33 -12.29
N ALA A 191 1.01 28.87 -11.16
CA ALA A 191 2.45 28.84 -10.92
C ALA A 191 3.20 27.94 -11.91
N ILE A 192 2.62 26.79 -12.29
CA ILE A 192 3.18 25.88 -13.30
C ILE A 192 3.17 26.56 -14.67
N ARG A 193 2.07 27.22 -15.05
CA ARG A 193 1.98 27.97 -16.31
C ARG A 193 3.02 29.08 -16.38
N ALA A 194 3.19 29.85 -15.32
CA ALA A 194 4.21 30.91 -15.22
C ALA A 194 5.66 30.36 -15.32
N ARG A 195 5.90 29.13 -14.89
CA ARG A 195 7.21 28.46 -14.93
C ARG A 195 7.52 27.72 -16.24
N GLY A 196 6.67 27.84 -17.25
CA GLY A 196 6.92 27.26 -18.58
C GLY A 196 6.03 26.08 -18.97
N GLY A 197 5.01 25.76 -18.17
CA GLY A 197 3.95 24.80 -18.50
C GLY A 197 4.41 23.34 -18.56
N LEU A 198 3.44 22.44 -18.81
CA LEU A 198 3.69 21.00 -19.02
C LEU A 198 3.87 20.64 -20.51
N GLU A 199 3.70 21.61 -21.42
CA GLU A 199 3.75 21.40 -22.88
C GLU A 199 5.15 21.11 -23.41
N LYS A 200 6.20 21.33 -22.59
CA LYS A 200 7.60 21.06 -22.92
C LYS A 200 8.13 19.70 -22.42
N LEU A 201 7.29 18.89 -21.76
CA LEU A 201 7.57 17.52 -21.29
C LEU A 201 6.96 16.48 -22.22
#